data_AF-A0A838HUZ6-F1
#
_entry.id   AF-A0A838HUZ6-F1
#
_cell.length_a   1.000
_cell.length_b   1.000
_cell.length_c   1.000
_cell.angle_alpha   90.00
_cell.angle_beta   90.00
_cell.angle_gamma   90.00
#
_symmetry.space_group_name_H-M   'P 1'
#
loop_
_entity.id
_entity.type
_entity.pdbx_description
1 polymer ?
#
loop_
_entity_poly.entity_id
_entity_poly.type
_entity_poly.pdbx_seq_one_letter_code
_entity_poly.pdbx_strand_id
1 'polypeptide(L)' 'ASARAGGAVAVDGLGLLVAQAALSFERWTGLAAPLEAMHLAAAGAIGRPPPR' A
#
# COMPACT_ATOMS: atom_id res chain seq x y z
N ALA A 1 -23.42 6.70 6.30
CA ALA A 1 -22.93 5.51 7.03
C ALA A 1 -21.57 5.09 6.47
N SER A 2 -20.61 4.66 7.29
CA SER A 2 -19.34 4.11 6.77
C SER A 2 -19.54 2.68 6.27
N ALA A 3 -18.73 2.22 5.30
CA ALA A 3 -18.81 0.84 4.79
C ALA A 3 -18.75 -0.21 5.91
N ARG A 4 -17.90 0.02 6.92
CA ARG A 4 -17.79 -0.81 8.12
C ARG A 4 -19.07 -0.81 8.96
N ALA A 5 -19.73 0.34 9.11
CA ALA A 5 -21.01 0.43 9.83
C ALA A 5 -22.14 -0.35 9.14
N GLY A 6 -22.01 -0.64 7.84
CA GLY A 6 -22.93 -1.49 7.08
C GLY A 6 -22.53 -2.97 7.00
N GLY A 7 -21.50 -3.41 7.74
CA GLY A 7 -21.04 -4.80 7.73
C GLY A 7 -20.14 -5.18 6.55
N ALA A 8 -19.77 -4.22 5.70
CA ALA A 8 -18.86 -4.47 4.58
C ALA A 8 -17.40 -4.49 5.03
N VAL A 9 -16.60 -5.36 4.40
CA VAL A 9 -15.13 -5.34 4.54
C VAL A 9 -14.60 -4.12 3.79
N ALA A 10 -13.98 -3.20 4.53
CA ALA A 10 -13.33 -2.03 3.95
C ALA A 10 -11.82 -2.28 3.80
N VAL A 11 -11.33 -2.21 2.57
CA VAL A 11 -9.89 -2.22 2.26
C VAL A 11 -9.43 -0.78 2.10
N ASP A 12 -8.26 -0.45 2.65
CA ASP A 12 -7.65 0.87 2.45
C ASP A 12 -6.88 0.97 1.12
N GLY A 13 -6.42 2.18 0.80
CA GLY A 13 -5.71 2.45 -0.45
C GLY A 13 -4.23 2.08 -0.47
N LEU A 14 -3.62 1.61 0.63
CA LEU A 14 -2.17 1.45 0.72
C LEU A 14 -1.65 0.36 -0.23
N GLY A 15 -2.35 -0.77 -0.34
CA GLY A 15 -1.96 -1.85 -1.23
C GLY A 15 -1.95 -1.42 -2.70
N LEU A 16 -3.00 -0.73 -3.12
CA LEU A 16 -3.08 -0.16 -4.46
C LEU A 16 -1.96 0.87 -4.68
N LEU A 17 -1.71 1.74 -3.68
CA LEU A 17 -0.66 2.75 -3.70
C LEU A 17 0.73 2.17 -3.92
N VAL A 18 1.05 1.09 -3.22
CA VAL A 18 2.37 0.46 -3.34
C VAL A 18 2.49 -0.33 -4.64
N ALA A 19 1.45 -1.04 -5.05
CA ALA A 19 1.46 -1.82 -6.29
C ALA A 19 1.70 -0.95 -7.54
N GLN A 20 1.02 0.19 -7.66
CA GLN A 20 1.23 1.11 -8.79
C GLN A 20 2.60 1.81 -8.75
N ALA A 21 3.14 2.07 -7.56
CA ALA A 21 4.49 2.60 -7.39
C ALA A 21 5.54 1.55 -7.80
N ALA A 22 5.34 0.28 -7.46
CA ALA A 22 6.20 -0.83 -7.86
C ALA A 22 6.24 -0.97 -9.40
N LEU A 23 5.09 -0.92 -10.07
CA LEU A 23 5.03 -0.93 -11.54
C LEU A 23 5.79 0.25 -12.17
N SER A 24 5.68 1.44 -11.59
CA SER A 24 6.41 2.62 -12.07
C SER A 24 7.92 2.47 -11.85
N PHE A 25 8.32 1.99 -10.68
CA PHE A 25 9.72 1.73 -10.32
C PHE A 25 10.38 0.74 -11.28
N GLU A 26 9.73 -0.39 -11.55
CA GLU A 26 10.23 -1.41 -12.48
C GLU A 26 10.38 -0.85 -13.90
N ARG A 27 9.40 -0.06 -14.36
CA ARG A 27 9.45 0.58 -15.69
C ARG A 27 10.58 1.59 -15.83
N TRP A 28 10.89 2.35 -14.79
CA TRP A 28 11.93 3.39 -14.85
C TRP A 28 13.33 2.84 -14.63
N THR A 29 13.47 1.84 -13.79
CA THR A 29 14.79 1.34 -13.35
C THR A 29 15.21 0.06 -14.05
N GLY A 30 14.26 -0.72 -14.58
CA GLY A 30 14.49 -2.09 -15.06
C GLY A 30 14.80 -3.09 -13.95
N LEU A 31 14.71 -2.69 -12.67
CA LEU A 31 14.95 -3.55 -11.51
C LEU A 31 13.63 -3.98 -10.89
N ALA A 32 13.58 -5.21 -10.37
CA ALA A 32 12.42 -5.71 -9.62
C ALA A 32 12.12 -4.81 -8.41
N ALA A 33 10.84 -4.50 -8.19
CA ALA A 33 10.45 -3.64 -7.08
C ALA A 33 10.65 -4.34 -5.72
N PRO A 34 11.30 -3.68 -4.73
CA PRO A 34 11.42 -4.20 -3.38
C PRO A 34 10.12 -3.97 -2.60
N LEU A 35 9.09 -4.74 -2.92
CA LEU A 35 7.69 -4.50 -2.53
C LEU A 35 7.50 -4.34 -1.01
N GLU A 36 8.14 -5.19 -0.22
CA GLU A 36 8.07 -5.14 1.25
C GLU A 36 8.63 -3.83 1.81
N ALA A 37 9.79 -3.39 1.31
CA ALA A 37 10.41 -2.13 1.73
C ALA A 37 9.54 -0.93 1.34
N MET A 38 8.94 -0.96 0.16
CA MET A 38 8.01 0.08 -0.30
C MET A 38 6.75 0.14 0.59
N HIS A 39 6.23 -1.02 1.00
CA HIS A 39 5.09 -1.12 1.92
C HIS A 39 5.40 -0.53 3.29
N LEU A 40 6.52 -0.93 3.90
CA LEU A 40 6.94 -0.43 5.21
C LEU A 40 7.20 1.07 5.20
N ALA A 41 7.87 1.57 4.16
CA ALA A 41 8.14 3.00 4.00
C ALA A 41 6.85 3.81 3.84
N ALA A 42 5.93 3.36 2.97
CA ALA A 42 4.66 4.04 2.74
C ALA A 42 3.76 4.02 3.99
N ALA A 43 3.69 2.88 4.69
CA ALA A 43 2.96 2.76 5.96
C ALA A 43 3.51 3.73 7.03
N GLY A 44 4.84 3.81 7.17
CA GLY A 44 5.50 4.75 8.07
C GLY A 44 5.24 6.21 7.72
N ALA A 45 5.28 6.57 6.43
CA ALA A 45 5.05 7.93 5.96
C ALA A 45 3.63 8.43 6.23
N ILE A 46 2.62 7.56 6.16
CA ILE A 46 1.22 7.92 6.43
C ILE A 46 0.81 7.70 7.90
N GLY A 47 1.75 7.33 8.78
CA GLY A 47 1.50 7.10 10.21
C GLY A 47 0.59 5.90 10.50
N ARG A 48 0.59 4.88 9.64
CA ARG A 48 -0.21 3.67 9.84
C ARG A 48 0.47 2.75 10.88
N PRO A 49 -0.24 2.29 11.92
CA PRO A 49 0.31 1.29 12.84
C PRO A 49 0.55 -0.05 12.13
N PRO A 50 1.58 -0.83 12.53
CA PRO A 50 1.87 -2.12 11.90
C PRO A 50 0.66 -3.07 12.00
N PRO A 51 0.45 -3.94 11.00
CA PRO A 51 -0.60 -4.96 11.09
C PRO A 51 -0.34 -5.84 12.32
N ARG A 52 -1.41 -6.14 13.08
CA ARG A 52 -1.37 -7.03 14.25
C ARG A 52 -1.38 -8.49 13.82
#